data_AF-A0A9W3KBP4-F1
#
_entry.id   AF-A0A9W3KBP4-F1
#
_cell.length_a   1.000
_cell.length_b   1.000
_cell.length_c   1.000
_cell.angle_alpha   90.00
_cell.angle_beta   90.00
_cell.angle_gamma   90.00
#
_symmetry.space_group_name_H-M   'P 1'
#
loop_
_entity.id
_entity.type
_entity.pdbx_description
1 polymer ?
#
loop_
_entity_poly.entity_id
_entity_poly.type
_entity_poly.pdbx_seq_one_letter_code
_entity_poly.pdbx_strand_id
1 'polypeptide(L)'
;MNEAEFYAYHIVTRKKMHIGQMIPFNKNQQNTLYHFFFEREQLNANGEDGIQILNNHYKNDELHINNENAKVVMSYMDQTIRAVRETIVEMVRLQEFPEYPSRLSCLYASKSYEDTLNRVEGK
;
A
#
# COMPACT_ATOMS: atom_id res chain seq x y z
N MET A 1 -6.96 14.19 -22.95
CA MET A 1 -6.95 12.78 -23.40
C MET A 1 -5.77 12.62 -24.34
N ASN A 2 -4.59 12.31 -23.79
CA ASN A 2 -3.34 12.05 -24.52
C ASN A 2 -2.89 10.66 -24.10
N GLU A 3 -3.42 9.62 -24.72
CA GLU A 3 -2.93 8.25 -24.50
C GLU A 3 -1.76 8.03 -25.46
N ALA A 4 -0.55 8.01 -24.90
CA ALA A 4 0.65 7.64 -25.63
C ALA A 4 0.89 6.14 -25.49
N GLU A 5 1.22 5.47 -26.59
CA GLU A 5 1.68 4.08 -26.55
C GLU A 5 3.14 4.04 -26.10
N PHE A 6 3.47 3.19 -25.13
CA PHE A 6 4.84 3.03 -24.63
C PHE A 6 5.09 1.63 -24.09
N TYR A 7 6.37 1.26 -23.98
CA TYR A 7 6.81 0.04 -23.31
C TYR A 7 7.33 0.34 -21.90
N ALA A 8 7.10 -0.61 -21.00
CA ALA A 8 7.56 -0.60 -19.62
C ALA A 8 7.94 -2.01 -19.16
N TYR A 9 8.73 -2.11 -18.10
CA TYR A 9 9.21 -3.39 -17.55
C TYR A 9 8.64 -3.60 -16.15
N HIS A 10 8.10 -4.78 -15.86
CA HIS A 10 7.42 -5.08 -14.61
C HIS A 10 8.01 -6.33 -13.93
N ILE A 11 8.23 -6.25 -12.62
CA ILE A 11 8.68 -7.40 -11.81
C ILE A 11 7.46 -8.16 -11.31
N VAL A 12 7.31 -9.40 -11.77
CA VAL A 12 6.21 -10.29 -11.36
C VAL A 12 6.60 -11.09 -10.13
N THR A 13 5.93 -10.83 -8.99
CA THR A 13 6.19 -11.54 -7.72
C THR A 13 5.02 -12.39 -7.23
N ARG A 14 3.78 -12.11 -7.67
CA ARG A 14 2.57 -12.75 -7.13
C ARG A 14 2.17 -14.02 -7.88
N LYS A 15 1.87 -13.90 -9.18
CA LYS A 15 1.49 -15.02 -10.06
C LYS A 15 2.14 -14.78 -11.42
N LYS A 16 2.76 -15.84 -12.00
CA LYS A 16 3.40 -15.75 -13.33
C LYS A 16 2.40 -15.23 -14.36
N MET A 17 2.87 -14.29 -15.18
CA MET A 17 2.11 -13.75 -16.31
C MET A 17 2.44 -14.51 -17.60
N HIS A 18 1.62 -14.34 -18.63
CA HIS A 18 1.82 -14.91 -19.96
C HIS A 18 1.73 -13.82 -21.03
N ILE A 19 2.36 -14.06 -22.18
CA ILE A 19 2.34 -13.13 -23.31
C ILE A 19 0.89 -12.95 -23.79
N GLY A 20 0.48 -11.70 -24.04
CA GLY A 20 -0.89 -11.35 -24.44
C GLY A 20 -1.87 -11.16 -23.28
N GLN A 21 -1.43 -11.35 -22.02
CA GLN A 21 -2.27 -11.09 -20.85
C GLN A 21 -2.60 -9.59 -20.73
N MET A 22 -3.89 -9.28 -20.61
CA MET A 22 -4.36 -7.90 -20.39
C MET A 22 -4.49 -7.59 -18.89
N ILE A 23 -4.03 -6.41 -18.47
CA ILE A 23 -4.16 -5.91 -17.10
C ILE A 23 -4.87 -4.54 -17.14
N PRO A 24 -6.18 -4.48 -16.87
CA PRO A 24 -6.93 -3.22 -16.94
C PRO A 24 -6.61 -2.32 -15.74
N PHE A 25 -6.47 -1.01 -16.00
CA PHE A 25 -6.40 0.07 -14.99
C PHE A 25 -7.27 1.29 -15.37
N ASN A 26 -8.22 1.10 -16.29
CA ASN A 26 -8.99 2.18 -16.91
C ASN A 26 -10.31 2.54 -16.18
N LYS A 27 -10.64 1.84 -15.09
CA LYS A 27 -11.91 2.00 -14.36
C LYS A 27 -11.72 2.15 -12.84
N ASN A 28 -10.66 2.85 -12.43
CA ASN A 28 -10.33 3.08 -11.01
C ASN A 28 -10.24 1.77 -10.18
N GLN A 29 -9.70 0.73 -10.81
CA GLN A 29 -9.52 -0.56 -10.14
C GLN A 29 -8.42 -0.43 -9.08
N GLN A 30 -8.80 -0.71 -7.84
CA GLN A 30 -7.87 -0.68 -6.71
C GLN A 30 -6.79 -1.74 -6.90
N ASN A 31 -5.54 -1.33 -6.68
CA ASN A 31 -4.40 -2.25 -6.78
C ASN A 31 -4.13 -2.96 -5.45
N THR A 32 -3.17 -3.89 -5.45
CA THR A 32 -2.82 -4.64 -4.24
C THR A 32 -2.32 -3.76 -3.10
N LEU A 33 -1.75 -2.59 -3.40
CA LEU A 33 -1.30 -1.64 -2.38
C LEU A 33 -2.50 -1.04 -1.63
N TYR A 34 -3.58 -0.69 -2.33
CA TYR A 34 -4.83 -0.26 -1.70
C TYR A 34 -5.35 -1.32 -0.73
N HIS A 35 -5.57 -2.55 -1.19
CA HIS A 35 -6.12 -3.62 -0.36
C HIS A 35 -5.25 -3.91 0.88
N PHE A 36 -3.92 -3.84 0.74
CA PHE A 36 -3.01 -4.12 1.84
C PHE A 36 -3.04 -3.05 2.94
N PHE A 37 -3.13 -1.76 2.58
CA PHE A 37 -3.06 -0.68 3.57
C PHE A 37 -4.43 -0.21 4.07
N PHE A 38 -5.47 -0.28 3.24
CA PHE A 38 -6.78 0.31 3.53
C PHE A 38 -7.84 -0.71 3.97
N GLU A 39 -7.74 -1.97 3.56
CA GLU A 39 -8.77 -2.99 3.88
C GLU A 39 -8.31 -4.03 4.90
N ARG A 40 -6.99 -4.23 5.05
CA ARG A 40 -6.48 -5.24 5.97
C ARG A 40 -6.59 -4.74 7.41
N GLU A 41 -7.26 -5.47 8.28
CA GLU A 41 -7.29 -5.16 9.71
C GLU A 41 -6.23 -5.98 10.48
N GLN A 42 -5.70 -5.40 11.55
CA GLN A 42 -4.83 -6.06 12.52
C GLN A 42 -5.57 -6.06 13.85
N LEU A 43 -6.05 -7.23 14.27
CA LEU A 43 -6.83 -7.42 15.50
C LEU A 43 -6.12 -8.43 16.40
N ASN A 44 -6.28 -8.29 17.71
CA ASN A 44 -5.89 -9.35 18.65
C ASN A 44 -6.97 -10.46 18.73
N ALA A 45 -6.72 -11.49 19.53
CA ALA A 45 -7.67 -12.59 19.76
C ALA A 45 -9.05 -12.16 20.29
N ASN A 46 -9.16 -10.97 20.91
CA ASN A 46 -10.42 -10.41 21.39
C ASN A 46 -11.13 -9.55 20.34
N GLY A 47 -10.56 -9.39 19.15
CA GLY A 47 -11.09 -8.51 18.10
C GLY A 47 -10.79 -7.03 18.33
N GLU A 48 -9.83 -6.69 19.18
CA GLU A 48 -9.45 -5.30 19.45
C GLU A 48 -8.42 -4.80 18.43
N ASP A 49 -8.64 -3.60 17.90
CA ASP A 49 -7.67 -2.89 17.05
C ASP A 49 -6.61 -2.15 17.87
N GLY A 50 -5.59 -1.60 17.18
CA GLY A 50 -4.49 -0.89 17.83
C GLY A 50 -4.91 0.33 18.65
N ILE A 51 -5.95 1.07 18.24
CA ILE A 51 -6.45 2.24 18.98
C ILE A 51 -7.21 1.81 20.21
N GLN A 52 -8.04 0.78 20.10
CA GLN A 52 -8.76 0.19 21.23
C GLN A 52 -7.78 -0.32 22.29
N ILE A 53 -6.75 -1.06 21.88
CA ILE A 53 -5.69 -1.54 22.78
C ILE A 53 -4.98 -0.37 23.47
N LEU A 54 -4.57 0.66 22.72
CA LEU A 54 -3.91 1.84 23.28
C LEU A 54 -4.76 2.52 24.35
N ASN A 55 -6.04 2.80 24.04
CA ASN A 55 -6.96 3.46 24.96
C ASN A 55 -7.27 2.60 26.20
N ASN A 56 -7.42 1.29 26.03
CA ASN A 56 -7.71 0.36 27.13
C ASN A 56 -6.52 0.18 28.08
N HIS A 57 -5.29 0.39 27.60
CA HIS A 57 -4.06 0.18 28.35
C HIS A 57 -3.39 1.47 28.84
N TYR A 58 -3.84 2.65 28.42
CA TYR A 58 -3.38 3.93 28.96
C TYR A 58 -4.13 4.26 30.25
N LYS A 59 -3.50 4.06 31.41
CA LYS A 59 -4.10 4.28 32.74
C LYS A 59 -3.09 4.94 33.67
N ASN A 60 -3.55 5.90 34.47
CA ASN A 60 -2.71 6.62 35.43
C ASN A 60 -1.44 7.20 34.79
N ASP A 61 -1.57 7.79 33.60
CA ASP A 61 -0.48 8.32 32.78
C ASP A 61 0.61 7.31 32.35
N GLU A 62 0.35 6.02 32.49
CA GLU A 62 1.25 4.93 32.07
C GLU A 62 0.64 4.10 30.93
N LEU A 63 1.50 3.55 30.06
CA LEU A 63 1.11 2.68 28.96
C LEU A 63 1.92 1.38 29.01
N HIS A 64 1.29 0.29 29.44
CA HIS A 64 1.91 -1.03 29.52
C HIS A 64 1.20 -2.01 28.59
N ILE A 65 1.83 -2.32 27.46
CA ILE A 65 1.31 -3.23 26.44
C ILE A 65 2.35 -4.32 26.16
N ASN A 66 1.92 -5.59 26.23
CA ASN A 66 2.80 -6.74 26.10
C ASN A 66 2.28 -7.75 25.07
N ASN A 67 3.14 -8.69 24.67
CA ASN A 67 2.80 -9.88 23.86
C ASN A 67 2.06 -9.54 22.55
N GLU A 68 0.92 -10.20 22.32
CA GLU A 68 0.09 -10.02 21.13
C GLU A 68 -0.40 -8.59 20.97
N ASN A 69 -0.85 -7.95 22.06
CA ASN A 69 -1.34 -6.57 22.02
C ASN A 69 -0.24 -5.60 21.52
N ALA A 70 1.01 -5.81 21.95
CA ALA A 70 2.13 -4.98 21.49
C ALA A 70 2.36 -5.17 19.98
N LYS A 71 2.28 -6.42 19.50
CA LYS A 71 2.42 -6.74 18.07
C LYS A 71 1.32 -6.10 17.23
N VAL A 72 0.07 -6.15 17.70
CA VAL A 72 -1.09 -5.56 17.01
C VAL A 72 -0.94 -4.05 16.93
N VAL A 73 -0.60 -3.38 18.04
CA VAL A 73 -0.39 -1.92 18.06
C VAL A 73 0.74 -1.49 17.12
N MET A 74 1.88 -2.17 17.14
CA MET A 74 2.99 -1.87 16.23
C MET A 74 2.60 -2.07 14.77
N SER A 75 1.93 -3.18 14.44
CA SER A 75 1.50 -3.48 13.07
C SER A 75 0.44 -2.49 12.59
N TYR A 76 -0.49 -2.10 13.47
CA TYR A 76 -1.49 -1.07 13.21
C TYR A 76 -0.80 0.26 12.90
N MET A 77 0.13 0.71 13.74
CA MET A 77 0.84 1.98 13.52
C MET A 77 1.62 1.97 12.20
N ASP A 78 2.33 0.88 11.91
CA ASP A 78 3.08 0.68 10.67
C ASP A 78 2.18 0.74 9.43
N GLN A 79 1.02 0.10 9.48
CA GLN A 79 0.08 0.10 8.37
C GLN A 79 -0.60 1.47 8.22
N THR A 80 -1.08 2.04 9.32
CA THR A 80 -1.83 3.30 9.36
C THR A 80 -0.99 4.46 8.85
N ILE A 81 0.28 4.59 9.26
CA ILE A 81 1.13 5.69 8.75
C ILE A 81 1.37 5.56 7.23
N ARG A 82 1.46 4.33 6.71
CA ARG A 82 1.59 4.08 5.27
C ARG A 82 0.29 4.35 4.53
N ALA A 83 -0.87 4.03 5.12
CA ALA A 83 -2.17 4.40 4.55
C ALA A 83 -2.33 5.92 4.48
N VAL A 84 -2.02 6.64 5.57
CA VAL A 84 -2.06 8.12 5.62
C VAL A 84 -1.16 8.74 4.56
N ARG A 85 0.06 8.22 4.36
CA ARG A 85 0.95 8.67 3.29
C ARG A 85 0.26 8.59 1.93
N GLU A 86 -0.34 7.46 1.60
CA GLU A 86 -1.00 7.28 0.30
C GLU A 86 -2.25 8.15 0.17
N THR A 87 -3.00 8.37 1.26
CA THR A 87 -4.13 9.30 1.28
C THR A 87 -3.71 10.73 0.98
N ILE A 88 -2.66 11.23 1.65
CA ILE A 88 -2.16 12.59 1.44
C ILE A 88 -1.64 12.76 0.01
N VAL A 89 -0.88 11.78 -0.50
CA VAL A 89 -0.38 11.83 -1.88
C VAL A 89 -1.52 11.81 -2.90
N GLU A 90 -2.56 11.00 -2.69
CA GLU A 90 -3.73 11.00 -3.57
C GLU A 90 -4.50 12.34 -3.49
N MET A 91 -4.63 12.93 -2.30
CA MET A 91 -5.25 14.25 -2.14
C MET A 91 -4.49 15.32 -2.93
N VAL A 92 -3.16 15.38 -2.81
CA VAL A 92 -2.33 16.33 -3.57
C VAL A 92 -2.42 16.05 -5.07
N ARG A 93 -2.40 14.78 -5.50
CA ARG A 93 -2.57 14.42 -6.91
C ARG A 93 -3.90 14.94 -7.45
N LEU A 94 -5.00 14.78 -6.72
CA LEU A 94 -6.32 15.26 -7.14
C LEU A 94 -6.39 16.80 -7.24
N GLN A 95 -5.66 17.51 -6.40
CA GLN A 95 -5.67 18.97 -6.35
C GLN A 95 -4.73 19.61 -7.38
N GLU A 96 -3.52 19.09 -7.54
CA GLU A 96 -2.45 19.75 -8.28
C GLU A 96 -2.01 18.98 -9.54
N PHE A 97 -2.24 17.66 -9.60
CA PHE A 97 -1.75 16.80 -10.69
C PHE A 97 -2.78 15.74 -11.16
N PRO A 98 -4.03 16.15 -11.47
CA PRO A 98 -5.14 15.22 -11.73
C PRO A 98 -4.91 14.31 -12.95
N GLU A 99 -4.02 14.69 -13.86
CA GLU A 99 -3.64 13.95 -15.06
C GLU A 99 -2.72 12.75 -14.81
N TYR A 100 -2.01 12.71 -13.67
CA TYR A 100 -1.12 11.59 -13.37
C TYR A 100 -1.88 10.38 -12.81
N PRO A 101 -1.41 9.14 -13.08
CA PRO A 101 -2.03 7.94 -12.55
C PRO A 101 -2.02 7.91 -11.01
N SER A 102 -3.13 7.50 -10.41
CA SER A 102 -3.19 7.28 -8.95
C SER A 102 -2.32 6.10 -8.53
N ARG A 103 -1.56 6.26 -7.45
CA ARG A 103 -0.79 5.19 -6.80
C ARG A 103 -1.66 4.06 -6.25
N LEU A 104 -2.95 4.34 -6.03
CA LEU A 104 -3.96 3.41 -5.55
C LEU A 104 -4.62 2.61 -6.69
N SER A 105 -4.42 3.02 -7.95
CA SER A 105 -5.03 2.44 -9.14
C SER A 105 -4.04 2.41 -10.33
N CYS A 106 -2.83 1.93 -10.10
CA CYS A 106 -1.80 1.77 -11.15
C CYS A 106 -1.00 0.47 -11.01
N LEU A 107 -0.21 0.17 -12.05
CA LEU A 107 0.84 -0.85 -12.04
C LEU A 107 2.21 -0.20 -11.84
N TYR A 108 2.98 -0.72 -10.89
CA TYR A 108 4.36 -0.28 -10.67
C TYR A 108 5.30 -0.93 -11.69
N ALA A 109 6.02 -0.11 -12.44
CA ALA A 109 6.95 -0.55 -13.47
C ALA A 109 8.27 0.23 -13.42
N SER A 110 9.23 -0.21 -14.22
CA SER A 110 10.49 0.48 -14.51
C SER A 110 10.47 0.97 -15.96
N LYS A 111 11.23 2.02 -16.23
CA LYS A 111 11.34 2.60 -17.58
C LYS A 111 12.18 1.72 -18.50
N SER A 112 13.27 1.16 -17.99
CA SER A 112 14.16 0.29 -18.75
C SER A 112 14.28 -1.12 -18.14
N TYR A 113 14.80 -2.05 -18.94
CA TYR A 113 15.16 -3.38 -18.47
C TYR A 113 16.28 -3.31 -17.41
N GLU A 114 17.26 -2.44 -17.62
CA GLU A 114 18.37 -2.21 -16.68
C GLU A 114 17.88 -1.70 -15.32
N ASP A 115 16.95 -0.74 -15.30
CA ASP A 115 16.31 -0.27 -14.06
C ASP A 115 15.63 -1.42 -13.31
N THR A 116 15.08 -2.39 -14.06
CA THR A 116 14.43 -3.57 -13.50
C THR A 116 15.45 -4.53 -12.91
N LEU A 117 16.58 -4.77 -13.59
CA LEU A 117 17.68 -5.58 -13.07
C LEU A 117 18.26 -4.99 -11.79
N ASN A 118 18.54 -3.68 -11.77
CA ASN A 118 19.04 -2.98 -10.58
C ASN A 118 18.10 -3.12 -9.37
N ARG A 119 16.77 -3.13 -9.60
CA ARG A 119 15.76 -3.35 -8.54
C ARG A 119 15.66 -4.80 -8.06
N VAL A 120 16.09 -5.76 -8.86
CA VAL A 120 16.13 -7.19 -8.49
C VAL A 120 17.43 -7.49 -7.73
N GLU A 121 18.56 -6.92 -8.17
CA GLU A 121 19.88 -7.17 -7.60
C GLU A 121 20.15 -6.38 -6.30
N GLY A 122 19.55 -5.20 -6.15
CA GLY A 122 19.65 -4.39 -4.92
C GLY A 122 18.80 -4.89 -3.74
N LYS A 123 18.33 -6.15 -3.77
CA LYS A 123 17.59 -6.81 -2.69
C LYS A 123 18.44 -7.82 -1.95
#